data_AF-A0A916RGY4-F1
#
_entry.id   AF-A0A916RGY4-F1
#
_cell.length_a   1.000
_cell.length_b   1.000
_cell.length_c   1.000
_cell.angle_alpha   90.00
_cell.angle_beta   90.00
_cell.angle_gamma   90.00
#
_symmetry.space_group_name_H-M   'P 1'
#
loop_
_entity.id
_entity.type
_entity.pdbx_description
1 polymer ?
#
loop_
_entity_poly.entity_id
_entity_poly.type
_entity_poly.pdbx_seq_one_letter_code
_entity_poly.pdbx_strand_id
1 'polypeptide(L)'
;MTAIFEFFSSKSIRAIVATLAFCGPVTLAAPSAWAIDPPYQGQMERLSEILGSLYMLAPLCRQTDIDWREQMADLITLDEPEPDRRARLAGAFNAGYEAYARFYRTCTPSAEMAIERLLREGEILSRDIHSRYAE
;
A
#
# COMPACT_ATOMS: atom_id res chain seq x y z
N MET A 1 35.02 18.48 4.45
CA MET A 1 35.76 19.33 5.41
C MET A 1 34.82 20.50 5.73
N THR A 2 34.04 20.59 6.82
CA THR A 2 34.04 19.88 8.10
C THR A 2 32.72 20.24 8.81
N ALA A 3 31.62 19.51 8.58
CA ALA A 3 30.35 19.72 9.32
C ALA A 3 29.35 18.53 9.24
N ILE A 4 29.82 17.31 8.99
CA ILE A 4 28.97 16.08 8.90
C ILE A 4 29.37 15.04 9.98
N PHE A 5 30.33 15.34 10.86
CA PHE A 5 31.01 14.32 11.68
C PHE A 5 30.98 14.50 13.21
N GLU A 6 30.00 15.21 13.77
CA GLU A 6 29.96 15.53 15.22
C GLU A 6 28.69 15.05 15.94
N PHE A 7 28.07 13.95 15.52
CA PHE A 7 27.03 13.32 16.36
C PHE A 7 27.01 11.78 16.32
N PHE A 8 28.20 11.18 16.14
CA PHE A 8 28.41 9.75 16.39
C PHE A 8 29.62 9.57 17.33
N SER A 9 29.43 9.84 18.62
CA SER A 9 30.39 9.41 19.64
C SER A 9 29.74 9.37 21.02
N SER A 10 29.46 8.14 21.46
CA SER A 10 29.76 7.64 22.81
C SER A 10 29.51 8.59 23.98
N LYS A 11 28.38 8.40 24.67
CA LYS A 11 28.37 8.40 26.13
C LYS A 11 27.19 7.63 26.69
N SER A 12 27.51 6.42 27.11
CA SER A 12 27.07 5.85 28.38
C SER A 12 25.57 5.55 28.54
N ILE A 13 25.29 4.25 28.37
CA ILE A 13 24.29 3.49 29.10
C ILE A 13 24.05 4.08 30.49
N ARG A 14 22.86 4.65 30.70
CA ARG A 14 22.21 4.73 32.00
C ARG A 14 20.76 4.31 31.80
N ALA A 15 20.51 3.05 32.15
CA ALA A 15 19.17 2.55 32.39
C ALA A 15 18.55 3.40 33.51
N ILE A 16 17.45 4.08 33.20
CA ILE A 16 16.46 4.49 34.19
C ILE A 16 15.12 4.00 33.66
N VAL A 17 14.67 2.89 34.24
CA VAL A 17 13.27 2.50 34.27
C VAL A 17 12.51 3.64 34.95
N ALA A 18 11.72 4.38 34.17
CA ALA A 18 10.74 5.31 34.69
C ALA A 18 9.37 4.86 34.17
N THR A 19 8.73 4.01 34.97
CA THR A 19 7.33 3.65 34.87
C THR A 19 6.50 4.94 35.02
N LEU A 20 5.98 5.46 33.91
CA LEU A 20 4.89 6.43 33.93
C LEU A 20 3.69 5.76 33.28
N ALA A 21 2.79 5.30 34.14
CA ALA A 21 1.43 4.96 33.79
C ALA A 21 0.75 6.22 33.20
N PHE A 22 0.79 6.37 31.88
CA PHE A 22 0.02 7.36 31.17
C PHE A 22 -1.41 6.84 31.02
N CYS A 23 -2.23 7.10 32.05
CA CYS A 23 -3.68 7.02 31.92
C CYS A 23 -4.13 8.23 31.08
N GLY A 24 -3.89 8.15 29.77
CA GLY A 24 -4.37 9.12 28.81
C GLY A 24 -5.88 8.99 28.61
N PRO A 25 -6.58 10.09 28.26
CA PRO A 25 -8.02 10.04 28.03
C PRO A 25 -8.32 9.05 26.90
N VAL A 26 -9.17 8.07 27.19
CA VAL A 26 -9.77 7.20 26.18
C VAL A 26 -10.68 8.10 25.34
N THR A 27 -10.16 8.57 24.21
CA THR A 27 -10.98 9.16 23.16
C THR A 27 -11.80 8.02 22.58
N LEU A 28 -13.05 7.90 23.04
CA LEU A 28 -14.07 7.07 22.40
C LEU A 28 -14.23 7.61 20.97
N ALA A 29 -13.65 6.90 20.00
CA ALA A 29 -13.91 7.16 18.60
C ALA A 29 -15.42 6.97 18.40
N ALA A 30 -16.12 8.05 18.04
CA ALA A 30 -17.50 7.94 17.61
C ALA A 30 -17.56 6.95 16.44
N PRO A 31 -18.56 6.06 16.37
CA PRO A 31 -18.73 5.20 15.21
C PRO A 31 -18.80 6.12 13.99
N SER A 32 -17.91 5.90 13.03
CA SER A 32 -17.97 6.59 11.75
C SER A 32 -19.38 6.40 11.21
N ALA A 33 -20.02 7.51 10.83
CA ALA A 33 -21.20 7.43 9.99
C ALA A 33 -20.79 6.53 8.81
N TRP A 34 -21.56 5.46 8.57
CA TRP A 34 -21.28 4.54 7.48
C TRP A 34 -21.52 5.34 6.20
N ALA A 35 -20.48 6.02 5.71
CA ALA A 35 -20.46 6.54 4.37
C ALA A 35 -20.74 5.33 3.48
N ILE A 36 -21.84 5.39 2.74
CA ILE A 36 -22.14 4.33 1.79
C ILE A 36 -21.00 4.34 0.78
N ASP A 37 -20.23 3.26 0.77
CA ASP A 37 -19.13 3.11 -0.16
C ASP A 37 -19.64 3.26 -1.60
N PRO A 38 -18.87 3.90 -2.49
CA PRO A 38 -19.25 3.95 -3.88
C PRO A 38 -19.37 2.52 -4.43
N PRO A 39 -20.25 2.30 -5.43
CA PRO A 39 -20.47 0.97 -6.00
C PRO A 39 -19.20 0.32 -6.59
N TYR A 40 -18.19 1.12 -6.92
CA TYR A 40 -16.89 0.66 -7.42
C TYR A 40 -15.86 0.37 -6.32
N GLN A 41 -16.15 0.61 -5.04
CA GLN A 41 -15.15 0.53 -3.97
C GLN A 41 -14.45 -0.84 -3.91
N GLY A 42 -15.20 -1.94 -4.01
CA GLY A 42 -14.61 -3.27 -4.01
C GLY A 42 -13.71 -3.53 -5.23
N GLN A 43 -14.05 -2.94 -6.39
CA GLN A 43 -13.22 -3.03 -7.59
C GLN A 43 -11.93 -2.22 -7.43
N MET A 44 -11.99 -1.06 -6.77
CA MET A 44 -10.82 -0.24 -6.44
C MET A 44 -9.89 -0.93 -5.43
N GLU A 45 -10.44 -1.57 -4.40
CA GLU A 45 -9.65 -2.36 -3.46
C GLU A 45 -8.97 -3.53 -4.16
N ARG A 46 -9.67 -4.24 -5.06
CA ARG A 46 -9.07 -5.30 -5.87
C ARG A 46 -7.98 -4.79 -6.80
N LEU A 47 -8.19 -3.65 -7.46
CA LEU A 47 -7.17 -3.02 -8.30
C LEU A 47 -5.94 -2.62 -7.46
N SER A 48 -6.15 -2.08 -6.26
CA SER A 48 -5.07 -1.73 -5.32
C SER A 48 -4.23 -2.95 -4.94
N GLU A 49 -4.86 -4.08 -4.65
CA GLU A 49 -4.20 -5.36 -4.36
C GLU A 49 -3.35 -5.84 -5.55
N ILE A 50 -3.86 -5.70 -6.77
CA ILE A 50 -3.13 -6.04 -8.00
C ILE A 50 -1.89 -5.15 -8.14
N LEU A 51 -2.01 -3.85 -7.94
CA LEU A 51 -0.88 -2.92 -8.01
C LEU A 51 0.20 -3.25 -6.97
N GLY A 52 -0.19 -3.62 -5.75
CA GLY A 52 0.75 -4.08 -4.71
C GLY A 52 1.46 -5.38 -5.07
N SER A 53 0.73 -6.31 -5.70
CA SER A 53 1.29 -7.57 -6.20
C SER A 53 2.31 -7.32 -7.33
N LEU A 54 1.99 -6.43 -8.27
CA LEU A 54 2.88 -6.03 -9.37
C LEU A 54 4.12 -5.31 -8.85
N TYR A 55 3.97 -4.41 -7.87
CA TYR A 55 5.08 -3.75 -7.20
C TYR A 55 6.08 -4.74 -6.58
N MET A 56 5.59 -5.87 -6.05
CA MET A 56 6.45 -6.94 -5.53
C MET A 56 7.15 -7.73 -6.65
N LEU A 57 6.38 -8.17 -7.65
CA LEU A 57 6.85 -9.15 -8.63
C LEU A 57 7.66 -8.56 -9.77
N ALA A 58 7.24 -7.42 -10.32
CA ALA A 58 7.78 -6.87 -11.56
C ALA A 58 9.30 -6.63 -11.51
N PRO A 59 9.87 -6.06 -10.42
CA PRO A 59 11.31 -5.87 -10.32
C PRO A 59 12.11 -7.17 -10.34
N LEU A 60 11.56 -8.26 -9.79
CA LEU A 60 12.23 -9.56 -9.81
C LEU A 60 12.42 -10.07 -11.24
N CYS A 61 11.46 -9.80 -12.10
CA CYS A 61 11.45 -10.20 -13.52
C CYS A 61 11.95 -9.08 -14.46
N ARG A 62 12.67 -8.09 -13.94
CA ARG A 62 13.26 -6.97 -14.69
C ARG A 62 12.25 -6.08 -15.45
N GLN A 63 10.99 -6.09 -15.01
CA GLN A 63 9.96 -5.17 -15.49
C GLN A 63 9.95 -3.97 -14.53
N THR A 64 10.61 -2.87 -14.93
CA THR A 64 10.91 -1.72 -14.05
C THR A 64 10.60 -0.37 -14.71
N ASP A 65 9.93 -0.41 -15.86
CA ASP A 65 9.47 0.74 -16.61
C ASP A 65 8.31 1.48 -15.94
N ILE A 66 7.56 0.78 -15.07
CA ILE A 66 6.41 1.32 -14.35
C ILE A 66 6.69 1.27 -12.85
N ASP A 67 6.58 2.43 -12.18
CA ASP A 67 6.50 2.47 -10.72
C ASP A 67 5.06 2.23 -10.26
N TRP A 68 4.75 0.99 -9.93
CA TRP A 68 3.42 0.58 -9.46
C TRP A 68 3.00 1.23 -8.14
N ARG A 69 3.94 1.71 -7.31
CA ARG A 69 3.61 2.47 -6.10
C ARG A 69 3.17 3.88 -6.46
N GLU A 70 3.84 4.51 -7.42
CA GLU A 70 3.43 5.81 -7.95
C GLU A 70 2.05 5.73 -8.61
N GLN A 71 1.80 4.70 -9.44
CA GLN A 71 0.47 4.46 -10.03
C GLN A 71 -0.64 4.35 -8.97
N MET A 72 -0.36 3.68 -7.85
CA MET A 72 -1.31 3.58 -6.74
C MET A 72 -1.53 4.93 -6.03
N ALA A 73 -0.47 5.73 -5.87
CA ALA A 73 -0.56 7.06 -5.27
C ALA A 73 -1.37 8.02 -6.15
N ASP A 74 -1.17 7.98 -7.46
CA ASP A 74 -1.93 8.75 -8.43
C ASP A 74 -3.42 8.35 -8.41
N LEU A 75 -3.70 7.03 -8.37
CA LEU A 75 -5.07 6.52 -8.26
C LEU A 75 -5.80 7.04 -7.02
N ILE A 76 -5.15 7.01 -5.84
CA ILE A 76 -5.72 7.57 -4.60
C ILE A 76 -5.91 9.08 -4.70
N THR A 77 -4.98 9.77 -5.35
CA THR A 77 -5.05 11.23 -5.51
C THR A 77 -6.24 11.61 -6.38
N LEU A 78 -6.50 10.85 -7.46
CA LEU A 78 -7.64 11.10 -8.36
C LEU A 78 -9.00 10.75 -7.73
N ASP A 79 -9.07 9.68 -6.93
CA ASP A 79 -10.32 9.23 -6.27
C ASP A 79 -10.71 10.12 -5.07
N GLU A 80 -9.76 10.90 -4.53
CA GLU A 80 -9.91 11.73 -3.32
C GLU A 80 -10.73 11.06 -2.18
N PRO A 81 -10.39 9.82 -1.76
CA PRO A 81 -11.21 9.08 -0.83
C PRO A 81 -11.13 9.64 0.60
N GLU A 82 -12.25 9.50 1.32
CA GLU A 82 -12.31 9.71 2.77
C GLU A 82 -11.28 8.85 3.52
N PRO A 83 -10.83 9.25 4.73
CA PRO A 83 -9.73 8.58 5.43
C PRO A 83 -9.88 7.06 5.60
N ASP A 84 -11.10 6.59 5.85
CA ASP A 84 -11.39 5.15 5.99
C ASP A 84 -11.19 4.40 4.66
N ARG A 85 -11.80 4.89 3.57
CA ARG A 85 -11.61 4.33 2.21
C ARG A 85 -10.12 4.34 1.81
N ARG A 86 -9.41 5.45 2.07
CA ARG A 86 -7.97 5.55 1.82
C ARG A 86 -7.18 4.46 2.56
N ALA A 87 -7.50 4.21 3.83
CA ALA A 87 -6.85 3.18 4.62
C ALA A 87 -7.11 1.77 4.07
N ARG A 88 -8.33 1.49 3.58
CA ARG A 88 -8.66 0.19 2.96
C ARG A 88 -7.94 -0.02 1.63
N LEU A 89 -7.85 1.01 0.79
CA LEU A 89 -7.06 0.94 -0.46
C LEU A 89 -5.57 0.67 -0.18
N ALA A 90 -4.98 1.38 0.79
CA ALA A 90 -3.60 1.14 1.22
C ALA A 90 -3.43 -0.26 1.83
N GLY A 91 -4.41 -0.72 2.61
CA GLY A 91 -4.45 -2.07 3.17
C GLY A 91 -4.46 -3.16 2.08
N ALA A 92 -5.29 -2.98 1.05
CA ALA A 92 -5.36 -3.89 -0.08
C ALA A 92 -4.06 -3.95 -0.87
N PHE A 93 -3.43 -2.80 -1.16
CA PHE A 93 -2.09 -2.75 -1.76
C PHE A 93 -1.07 -3.55 -0.94
N ASN A 94 -1.02 -3.31 0.37
CA ASN A 94 -0.10 -4.03 1.25
C ASN A 94 -0.39 -5.54 1.28
N ALA A 95 -1.66 -5.93 1.24
CA ALA A 95 -2.06 -7.33 1.19
C ALA A 95 -1.55 -8.02 -0.09
N GLY A 96 -1.69 -7.37 -1.25
CA GLY A 96 -1.17 -7.87 -2.53
C GLY A 96 0.35 -8.01 -2.55
N TYR A 97 1.06 -7.02 -2.01
CA TYR A 97 2.51 -7.10 -1.84
C TYR A 97 2.92 -8.31 -0.98
N GLU A 98 2.30 -8.43 0.20
CA GLU A 98 2.57 -9.52 1.16
C GLU A 98 2.24 -10.91 0.61
N ALA A 99 1.22 -11.01 -0.25
CA ALA A 99 0.80 -12.26 -0.87
C ALA A 99 1.92 -12.90 -1.70
N TYR A 100 2.78 -12.10 -2.34
CA TYR A 100 3.90 -12.58 -3.15
C TYR A 100 5.26 -12.49 -2.45
N ALA A 101 5.45 -11.50 -1.55
CA ALA A 101 6.68 -11.27 -0.80
C ALA A 101 7.19 -12.50 -0.02
N ARG A 102 6.26 -13.38 0.39
CA ARG A 102 6.55 -14.57 1.19
C ARG A 102 7.13 -15.73 0.36
N PHE A 103 6.83 -15.78 -0.94
CA PHE A 103 7.15 -16.94 -1.78
C PHE A 103 8.23 -16.66 -2.81
N TYR A 104 8.38 -15.40 -3.24
CA TYR A 104 9.28 -15.04 -4.33
C TYR A 104 10.44 -14.18 -3.84
N ARG A 105 11.65 -14.53 -4.28
CA ARG A 105 12.89 -13.75 -4.09
C ARG A 105 13.67 -13.54 -5.39
N THR A 106 13.27 -14.24 -6.43
CA THR A 106 13.86 -14.26 -7.77
C THR A 106 12.70 -14.47 -8.74
N CYS A 107 12.85 -14.03 -9.98
CA CYS A 107 11.89 -14.37 -11.02
C CYS A 107 11.85 -15.89 -11.23
N THR A 108 10.64 -16.42 -11.40
CA THR A 108 10.38 -17.81 -11.77
C THR A 108 9.31 -17.82 -12.87
N PRO A 109 9.14 -18.93 -13.61
CA PRO A 109 8.06 -19.03 -14.58
C PRO A 109 6.66 -18.77 -13.97
N SER A 110 6.45 -19.18 -12.71
CA SER A 110 5.19 -18.93 -12.01
C SER A 110 5.00 -17.45 -11.63
N ALA A 111 6.09 -16.72 -11.37
CA ALA A 111 6.05 -15.27 -11.14
C ALA A 111 5.69 -14.51 -12.41
N GLU A 112 6.28 -14.87 -13.55
CA GLU A 112 5.96 -14.28 -14.86
C GLU A 112 4.48 -14.50 -15.22
N MET A 113 3.99 -15.74 -15.06
CA MET A 113 2.58 -16.06 -15.27
C MET A 113 1.65 -15.30 -14.33
N ALA A 114 2.07 -15.05 -13.09
CA ALA A 114 1.30 -14.26 -12.14
C ALA A 114 1.22 -12.80 -12.59
N ILE A 115 2.34 -12.19 -13.00
CA ILE A 115 2.37 -10.82 -13.55
C ILE A 115 1.41 -10.70 -14.74
N GLU A 116 1.48 -11.61 -15.71
CA GLU A 116 0.58 -11.56 -16.87
C GLU A 116 -0.91 -11.62 -16.50
N ARG A 117 -1.27 -12.44 -15.51
CA ARG A 117 -2.65 -12.55 -15.04
C ARG A 117 -3.09 -11.28 -14.32
N LEU A 118 -2.24 -10.75 -13.45
CA LEU A 118 -2.46 -9.51 -12.71
C LEU A 118 -2.66 -8.32 -13.66
N LEU A 119 -1.82 -8.20 -14.70
CA LEU A 119 -1.95 -7.15 -15.70
C LEU A 119 -3.29 -7.24 -16.45
N ARG A 120 -3.67 -8.43 -16.91
CA ARG A 120 -4.97 -8.64 -17.59
C ARG A 120 -6.15 -8.28 -16.69
N GLU A 121 -6.11 -8.71 -15.44
CA GLU A 121 -7.18 -8.42 -14.48
C GLU A 121 -7.25 -6.92 -14.16
N GLY A 122 -6.11 -6.27 -13.91
CA GLY A 122 -6.04 -4.84 -13.64
C GLY A 122 -6.54 -4.00 -14.81
N GLU A 123 -6.24 -4.40 -16.05
CA GLU A 123 -6.73 -3.75 -17.27
C GLU A 123 -8.25 -3.87 -17.41
N ILE A 124 -8.83 -5.03 -17.08
CA ILE A 124 -10.29 -5.25 -17.07
C ILE A 124 -10.94 -4.38 -16.00
N LEU A 125 -10.45 -4.43 -14.76
CA LEU A 125 -11.00 -3.64 -13.65
C LEU A 125 -10.96 -2.13 -13.93
N SER A 126 -9.83 -1.62 -14.44
CA SER A 126 -9.68 -0.20 -14.73
C SER A 126 -10.69 0.26 -15.79
N ARG A 127 -10.90 -0.55 -16.84
CA ARG A 127 -11.90 -0.26 -17.88
C ARG A 127 -13.33 -0.35 -17.36
N ASP A 128 -13.63 -1.37 -16.58
CA ASP A 128 -14.97 -1.57 -16.01
C ASP A 128 -15.34 -0.44 -15.05
N ILE A 129 -14.40 0.01 -14.22
CA ILE A 129 -14.60 1.17 -13.34
C ILE A 129 -14.86 2.43 -14.17
N HIS A 130 -13.96 2.72 -15.13
CA HIS A 130 -14.06 3.92 -15.95
C HIS A 130 -15.36 3.95 -16.77
N SER A 131 -15.69 2.87 -17.47
CA SER A 131 -16.88 2.80 -18.33
C SER A 131 -18.22 2.92 -17.60
N ARG A 132 -18.24 2.61 -16.30
CA ARG A 132 -19.48 2.59 -15.50
C ARG A 132 -19.63 3.77 -14.56
N TYR A 133 -18.54 4.46 -14.19
CA TYR A 133 -18.55 5.40 -13.07
C TYR A 133 -17.78 6.71 -13.30
N ALA A 134 -17.20 6.97 -14.47
CA ALA A 134 -16.39 8.17 -14.75
C ALA A 134 -17.21 9.43 -15.15
N GLU A 135 -18.43 9.59 -14.63
CA GLU A 135 -19.29 10.75 -14.92
C GLU A 135 -18.95 11.97 -14.06
#